data_AF-A0A967H3N0-F1
#
_entry.id   AF-A0A967H3N0-F1
#
_cell.length_a   1.000
_cell.length_b   1.000
_cell.length_c   1.000
_cell.angle_alpha   90.00
_cell.angle_beta   90.00
_cell.angle_gamma   90.00
#
_symmetry.space_group_name_H-M   'P 1'
#
loop_
_entity.id
_entity.type
_entity.pdbx_description
1 polymer ?
#
loop_
_entity_poly.entity_id
_entity_poly.type
_entity_poly.pdbx_seq_one_letter_code
_entity_poly.pdbx_strand_id
1 'polypeptide(L)'
;ARKLELAPDRIGDLCVLSARDVVVGKTPEDHDLSVLEGGLRSHGGRYEEMVPILVSEPLTESYLGFVRRDPRNFDVFDIACNGTTANLTGPAAATIS
;
A
#
# COMPACT_ATOMS: atom_id res chain seq x y z
N ALA A 1 17.50 1.59 0.17
CA ALA A 1 17.15 0.59 -0.86
C ALA A 1 16.49 -0.65 -0.26
N ARG A 2 17.25 -1.64 0.23
CA ARG A 2 16.73 -2.98 0.61
C ARG A 2 15.52 -3.00 1.55
N LYS A 3 15.54 -2.22 2.65
CA LYS A 3 14.45 -2.22 3.65
C LYS A 3 13.10 -1.73 3.12
N LEU A 4 13.11 -0.94 2.03
CA LEU A 4 11.93 -0.33 1.43
C LEU A 4 11.76 -0.79 -0.03
N GLU A 5 12.50 -1.83 -0.45
CA GLU A 5 12.39 -2.43 -1.79
C GLU A 5 12.61 -1.44 -2.95
N LEU A 6 13.45 -0.42 -2.73
CA LEU A 6 13.73 0.62 -3.73
C LEU A 6 14.91 0.28 -4.64
N ALA A 7 14.86 0.76 -5.88
CA ALA A 7 15.97 0.71 -6.84
C ALA A 7 17.15 1.57 -6.35
N PRO A 8 18.33 0.97 -6.07
CA PRO A 8 19.44 1.67 -5.43
C PRO A 8 20.09 2.74 -6.32
N ASP A 9 20.02 2.60 -7.65
CA ASP A 9 20.53 3.53 -8.65
C ASP A 9 19.68 4.80 -8.81
N ARG A 10 18.51 4.85 -8.17
CA ARG A 10 17.54 5.96 -8.28
C ARG A 10 17.24 6.65 -6.95
N ILE A 11 18.05 6.40 -5.92
CA ILE A 11 17.95 7.04 -4.61
C ILE A 11 19.28 7.69 -4.25
N GLY A 12 19.25 8.73 -3.43
CA GLY A 12 20.46 9.33 -2.88
C GLY A 12 21.14 8.42 -1.84
N ASP A 13 22.29 8.86 -1.35
CA ASP A 13 23.08 8.14 -0.35
C ASP A 13 22.32 7.92 0.97
N LEU A 14 21.40 8.83 1.29
CA LEU A 14 20.58 8.80 2.49
C LEU A 14 19.08 8.86 2.13
N CYS A 15 18.29 8.10 2.89
CA CYS A 15 16.84 8.17 2.89
C CYS A 15 16.39 8.48 4.32
N VAL A 16 15.69 9.60 4.49
CA VAL A 16 15.23 10.11 5.79
C VAL A 16 13.72 9.91 5.87
N LEU A 17 13.26 9.38 7.01
CA LEU A 17 11.84 9.24 7.34
C LEU A 17 11.55 10.07 8.59
N SER A 18 10.49 10.87 8.56
CA SER A 18 10.09 11.73 9.67
C SER A 18 9.23 10.99 10.70
N ALA A 19 9.01 11.66 11.84
CA ALA A 19 7.97 11.27 12.79
C ALA A 19 6.56 11.53 12.22
N ARG A 20 5.54 10.97 12.88
CA ARG A 20 4.14 10.96 12.41
C ARG A 20 3.57 12.33 12.02
N ASP A 21 3.93 13.37 12.76
CA ASP A 21 3.38 14.72 12.68
C ASP A 21 4.42 15.74 12.16
N VAL A 22 5.44 15.25 11.45
CA VAL A 22 6.55 16.06 10.94
C VAL A 22 6.70 15.86 9.43
N VAL A 23 6.84 16.95 8.68
CA VAL A 23 7.22 16.96 7.26
C VAL A 23 8.68 17.40 7.07
N VAL A 24 9.32 16.97 5.98
CA VAL A 24 10.70 17.34 5.65
C VAL A 24 10.71 18.26 4.42
N GLY A 25 11.16 19.50 4.61
CA GLY A 25 11.37 20.48 3.54
C GLY A 25 12.86 20.61 3.17
N LYS A 26 13.16 21.50 2.20
CA LYS A 26 14.54 21.79 1.74
C LYS A 26 15.17 22.92 2.56
N THR A 27 14.83 24.18 2.25
CA THR A 27 15.14 25.34 3.10
C THR A 27 13.89 26.23 3.25
N PRO A 28 13.81 27.12 4.26
CA PRO A 28 12.67 28.02 4.41
C PRO A 28 12.39 28.88 3.16
N GLU A 29 13.44 29.31 2.45
CA GLU A 29 13.33 30.16 1.26
C GLU A 29 12.76 29.42 0.04
N ASP A 30 12.82 28.09 0.03
CA ASP A 30 12.27 27.26 -1.03
C ASP A 30 10.75 27.01 -0.87
N HIS A 31 10.14 27.43 0.25
CA HIS A 31 8.75 27.10 0.58
C HIS A 31 7.93 28.34 0.94
N ASP A 32 6.94 28.67 0.11
CA ASP A 32 5.91 29.65 0.46
C ASP A 32 4.81 28.98 1.30
N LEU A 33 4.85 29.17 2.61
CA LEU A 33 3.84 28.61 3.52
C LEU A 33 2.57 29.47 3.63
N SER A 34 2.52 30.64 2.98
CA SER A 34 1.34 31.52 3.05
C SER A 34 0.10 30.93 2.38
N VAL A 35 0.30 29.94 1.50
CA VAL A 35 -0.77 29.21 0.80
C VAL A 35 -1.42 28.13 1.66
N LEU A 36 -0.90 27.83 2.85
CA LEU A 36 -1.47 26.83 3.74
C LEU A 36 -2.67 27.40 4.49
N GLU A 37 -3.86 26.96 4.08
CA GLU A 37 -5.10 27.23 4.81
C GLU A 37 -5.36 26.11 5.82
N GLY A 38 -5.42 26.46 7.11
CA GLY A 38 -5.69 25.51 8.19
C GLY A 38 -4.48 24.65 8.58
N GLY A 39 -4.73 23.45 9.09
CA GLY A 39 -3.69 22.53 9.55
C GLY A 39 -3.07 21.72 8.41
N LEU A 40 -1.75 21.62 8.39
CA LEU A 40 -1.04 20.81 7.38
C LEU A 40 -1.34 19.32 7.55
N ARG A 41 -1.72 18.66 6.45
CA ARG A 41 -1.85 17.21 6.35
C ARG A 41 -1.03 16.73 5.17
N SER A 42 -0.24 15.68 5.37
CA SER A 42 0.67 15.16 4.35
C SER A 42 0.79 13.63 4.46
N HIS A 43 1.66 13.05 3.65
CA HIS A 43 1.94 11.62 3.61
C HIS A 43 3.36 11.36 3.09
N GLY A 44 3.79 10.09 3.16
CA GLY A 44 5.05 9.63 2.56
C GLY A 44 6.01 8.99 3.58
N GLY A 45 5.65 9.00 4.86
CA GLY A 45 6.34 8.28 5.91
C GLY A 45 5.72 6.90 6.18
N ARG A 46 6.28 6.20 7.17
CA ARG A 46 5.77 4.88 7.61
C ARG A 46 4.44 4.97 8.36
N TYR A 47 4.10 6.14 8.87
CA TYR A 47 2.86 6.32 9.63
C TYR A 47 1.62 6.37 8.73
N GLU A 48 1.81 6.46 7.40
CA GLU A 48 0.74 6.41 6.39
C GLU A 48 0.80 5.14 5.52
N GLU A 49 1.67 4.16 5.84
CA GLU A 49 1.84 2.93 5.05
C GLU A 49 0.63 1.99 5.18
N MET A 50 -0.06 1.99 6.32
CA MET A 50 -1.21 1.14 6.58
C MET A 50 -2.44 1.62 5.81
N VAL A 51 -2.90 0.83 4.85
CA VAL A 51 -4.09 1.12 4.03
C VAL A 51 -5.08 -0.05 4.04
N PRO A 52 -6.40 0.22 3.96
CA PRO A 52 -7.39 -0.85 3.88
C PRO A 52 -7.41 -1.50 2.49
N ILE A 53 -7.57 -2.82 2.45
CA ILE A 53 -7.95 -3.58 1.25
C ILE A 53 -9.36 -4.11 1.49
N LEU A 54 -10.30 -3.70 0.64
CA LEU A 54 -11.71 -4.11 0.71
C LEU A 54 -12.04 -4.91 -0.54
N VAL A 55 -12.68 -6.07 -0.35
CA VAL A 55 -13.09 -6.97 -1.43
C VAL A 55 -14.58 -7.21 -1.30
N SER A 56 -15.32 -7.09 -2.40
CA SER A 56 -16.79 -7.22 -2.41
C SER A 56 -17.28 -8.66 -2.31
N GLU A 57 -16.38 -9.63 -2.52
CA GLU A 57 -16.68 -11.05 -2.54
C GLU A 57 -15.96 -11.79 -1.40
N PRO A 58 -16.53 -12.88 -0.88
CA PRO A 58 -15.84 -13.72 0.09
C PRO A 58 -14.51 -14.27 -0.46
N LEU A 59 -13.51 -14.35 0.42
CA LEU A 59 -12.25 -14.99 0.09
C LEU A 59 -12.34 -16.51 0.23
N THR A 60 -11.54 -17.22 -0.56
CA THR A 60 -11.28 -18.66 -0.40
C THR A 60 -10.49 -18.92 0.90
N GLU A 61 -10.54 -20.15 1.43
CA GLU A 61 -9.83 -20.50 2.67
C GLU A 61 -8.31 -20.30 2.55
N SER A 62 -7.73 -20.59 1.38
CA SER A 62 -6.31 -20.34 1.11
C SER A 62 -5.97 -18.85 1.21
N TYR A 63 -6.83 -17.97 0.69
CA TYR A 63 -6.62 -16.52 0.75
C TYR A 63 -6.94 -15.93 2.13
N LEU A 64 -7.84 -16.53 2.91
CA LEU A 64 -8.03 -16.14 4.32
C LEU A 64 -6.74 -16.33 5.13
N GLY A 65 -5.95 -17.37 4.85
CA GLY A 65 -4.62 -17.56 5.44
C GLY A 65 -3.61 -16.51 4.97
N PHE A 66 -3.63 -16.16 3.68
CA PHE A 66 -2.76 -15.15 3.08
C PHE A 66 -2.98 -13.76 3.70
N VAL A 67 -4.23 -13.27 3.73
CA VAL A 67 -4.54 -11.90 4.19
C VAL A 67 -4.34 -11.69 5.69
N ARG A 68 -4.25 -12.77 6.49
CA ARG A 68 -3.90 -12.72 7.92
C ARG A 68 -2.41 -12.47 8.19
N ARG A 69 -1.58 -12.45 7.16
CA ARG A 69 -0.15 -12.17 7.27
C ARG A 69 0.09 -10.65 7.23
N ASP A 70 0.81 -10.17 6.23
CA ASP A 70 1.14 -8.76 6.03
C ASP A 70 0.95 -8.42 4.55
N PRO A 71 -0.31 -8.38 4.06
CA PRO A 71 -0.59 -8.11 2.67
C PRO A 71 -0.21 -6.68 2.31
N ARG A 72 0.37 -6.48 1.13
CA ARG A 72 0.73 -5.18 0.61
C ARG A 72 -0.38 -4.66 -0.30
N ASN A 73 -0.47 -3.34 -0.44
CA ASN A 73 -1.52 -2.72 -1.26
C ASN A 73 -1.52 -3.22 -2.72
N PHE A 74 -0.34 -3.55 -3.26
CA PHE A 74 -0.18 -4.08 -4.61
C PHE A 74 -0.61 -5.55 -4.75
N ASP A 75 -0.88 -6.26 -3.66
CA ASP A 75 -1.46 -7.61 -3.70
C ASP A 75 -2.97 -7.59 -4.05
N VAL A 76 -3.59 -6.40 -4.12
CA VAL A 76 -5.03 -6.23 -4.39
C VAL A 76 -5.48 -6.96 -5.67
N PHE A 77 -4.64 -6.99 -6.70
CA PHE A 77 -4.97 -7.68 -7.95
C PHE A 77 -4.94 -9.20 -7.79
N ASP A 78 -3.95 -9.74 -7.08
CA ASP A 78 -3.88 -11.17 -6.81
C ASP A 78 -5.07 -11.63 -5.96
N ILE A 79 -5.39 -10.86 -4.92
CA ILE A 79 -6.56 -11.11 -4.06
C ILE A 79 -7.87 -11.07 -4.89
N ALA A 80 -8.06 -10.04 -5.71
CA ALA A 80 -9.30 -9.86 -6.48
C ALA A 80 -9.47 -10.94 -7.56
N CYS A 81 -8.41 -11.25 -8.31
CA CYS A 81 -8.48 -12.15 -9.46
C CYS A 81 -8.40 -13.62 -9.09
N ASN A 82 -7.70 -13.98 -8.01
CA ASN A 82 -7.43 -15.38 -7.67
C ASN A 82 -8.00 -15.78 -6.31
N GLY A 83 -8.30 -14.80 -5.45
CA GLY A 83 -8.62 -15.05 -4.05
C GLY A 83 -10.09 -15.14 -3.69
N THR A 84 -11.01 -14.79 -4.60
CA THR A 84 -12.45 -14.73 -4.31
C THR A 84 -13.20 -15.99 -4.73
N THR A 85 -14.30 -16.29 -4.02
CA THR A 85 -15.16 -17.44 -4.33
C THR A 85 -15.97 -17.27 -5.62
N ALA A 86 -16.13 -16.04 -6.11
CA ALA A 86 -16.78 -15.76 -7.40
C ALA A 86 -16.07 -16.45 -8.59
N ASN A 87 -14.77 -16.68 -8.49
CA ASN A 87 -14.01 -17.39 -9.52
C ASN A 87 -14.24 -18.91 -9.51
N LEU A 88 -14.83 -19.45 -8.43
CA LEU A 88 -15.21 -20.86 -8.32
C LEU A 88 -16.63 -21.14 -8.84
N THR A 89 -17.40 -20.10 -9.17
CA THR A 89 -18.80 -20.24 -9.63
C THR A 89 -18.99 -19.95 -11.12
N GLY A 90 -17.91 -19.67 -11.85
CA GLY A 90 -17.92 -19.58 -13.32
C GLY A 90 -18.05 -20.95 -14.01
N PRO A 91 -18.43 -21.00 -15.31
CA PRO A 91 -18.70 -22.24 -16.04
C PRO A 91 -17.52 -23.22 -16.15
N ALA A 92 -16.30 -22.81 -15.78
CA ALA A 92 -15.11 -23.66 -15.75
C ALA A 92 -15.04 -24.59 -14.51
N ALA A 93 -15.86 -24.37 -13.47
CA ALA A 93 -15.86 -25.20 -12.27
C ALA A 93 -16.57 -26.57 -12.44
N ALA A 94 -17.20 -26.82 -13.60
CA ALA A 94 -17.95 -28.04 -13.87
C ALA A 94 -17.11 -29.19 -14.47
N THR A 95 -15.77 -29.11 -14.51
CA THR A 95 -14.95 -30.18 -15.10
C THR A 95 -13.62 -30.37 -14.39
N ILE A 96 -13.65 -30.90 -13.17
CA ILE A 96 -12.63 -31.85 -12.70
C ILE A 96 -13.35 -32.88 -11.82
N SER A 97 -13.53 -34.08 -12.39
CA SER A 97 -13.93 -35.31 -11.68
C SER A 97 -12.75 -35.90 -10.93
#